data_AF-A0A7Y0CNJ0-F1
#
_entry.id   AF-A0A7Y0CNJ0-F1
#
_cell.length_a   1.000
_cell.length_b   1.000
_cell.length_c   1.000
_cell.angle_alpha   90.00
_cell.angle_beta   90.00
_cell.angle_gamma   90.00
#
_symmetry.space_group_name_H-M   'P 1'
#
loop_
_entity.id
_entity.type
_entity.pdbx_description
1 polymer ?
#
loop_
_entity_poly.entity_id
_entity_poly.type
_entity_poly.pdbx_seq_one_letter_code
_entity_poly.pdbx_strand_id
1 'polypeptide(L)'
;MTHPIIIIGAGLAGWTTAREFRKLDTTTPVMLITADSGDFYAKPSLSNALAQGRAPAQLVSTLAAKMVETLNVTLLANTRVEAINPQTRTLTTSQGEFSYRQLVLATGAQPIRVPVAGDAADQVQSINSLDDFSAFHARLTGAGSDGNSNEPQATPHKKHVLIMGAGLIGCEFANDLVAAGYPVTVVDPATGPMAALLPLEANEQLREALAALGVTWHFGATVKSVNQVTGQPAAGDVHAPAPILQVELSNGHLAPADTVLSAIGLRADTALALAAGLACERGIVVDVTLQTSAPHIYALGDGAQYAKGFWGEGGSASTAGTPSVSGGRILPYVMPIMSAANALAATLAGTPTEVVFPLMPVAIKTPALPIVVAAPAPGTAGGWHSEEPGLWQFIDAQAQARGFTLTGQQTPRRAEQAKRVIV
;
A
#
# COMPACT_ATOMS: atom_id res chain seq x y z
N MET A 1 25.39 -6.81 -28.68
CA MET A 1 24.80 -5.73 -27.87
C MET A 1 24.61 -6.25 -26.46
N THR A 2 24.84 -5.45 -25.43
CA THR A 2 24.56 -5.84 -24.04
C THR A 2 23.04 -5.84 -23.81
N HIS A 3 22.49 -6.94 -23.29
CA HIS A 3 21.07 -6.99 -22.92
C HIS A 3 20.74 -5.94 -21.84
N PRO A 4 19.53 -5.37 -21.83
CA PRO A 4 19.16 -4.33 -20.88
C PRO A 4 19.03 -4.87 -19.46
N ILE A 5 19.07 -3.96 -18.47
CA ILE A 5 18.41 -4.19 -17.19
C ILE A 5 16.91 -4.03 -17.43
N ILE A 6 16.10 -4.99 -17.01
CA ILE A 6 14.64 -4.86 -17.05
C ILE A 6 14.09 -4.70 -15.62
N ILE A 7 13.18 -3.76 -15.43
CA ILE A 7 12.47 -3.49 -14.18
C ILE A 7 10.98 -3.70 -14.43
N ILE A 8 10.35 -4.61 -13.69
CA ILE A 8 8.91 -4.88 -13.76
C ILE A 8 8.21 -4.08 -12.66
N GLY A 9 7.37 -3.12 -13.08
CA GLY A 9 6.62 -2.21 -12.23
C GLY A 9 7.17 -0.78 -12.28
N ALA A 10 6.32 0.19 -12.62
CA ALA A 10 6.64 1.62 -12.64
C ALA A 10 6.08 2.38 -11.42
N GLY A 11 5.94 1.69 -10.28
CA GLY A 11 5.66 2.33 -9.00
C GLY A 11 6.89 3.04 -8.42
N LEU A 12 6.79 3.50 -7.17
CA LEU A 12 7.89 4.18 -6.47
C LEU A 12 9.17 3.33 -6.47
N ALA A 13 9.06 2.02 -6.28
CA ALA A 13 10.20 1.10 -6.27
C ALA A 13 10.94 1.05 -7.62
N GLY A 14 10.20 0.88 -8.73
CA GLY A 14 10.80 0.80 -10.06
C GLY A 14 11.44 2.11 -10.50
N TRP A 15 10.71 3.22 -10.40
CA TRP A 15 11.24 4.53 -10.77
C TRP A 15 12.42 4.97 -9.89
N THR A 16 12.39 4.67 -8.59
CA THR A 16 13.52 4.96 -7.70
C THR A 16 14.72 4.11 -8.05
N THR A 17 14.55 2.82 -8.34
CA THR A 17 15.67 1.96 -8.77
C THR A 17 16.33 2.50 -10.03
N ALA A 18 15.53 2.87 -11.05
CA ALA A 18 16.05 3.47 -12.28
C ALA A 18 16.80 4.78 -12.02
N ARG A 19 16.23 5.66 -11.18
CA ARG A 19 16.85 6.95 -10.82
C ARG A 19 18.16 6.77 -10.07
N GLU A 20 18.22 5.90 -9.05
CA GLU A 20 19.44 5.65 -8.29
C GLU A 20 20.51 4.98 -9.17
N PHE A 21 20.11 4.04 -10.04
CA PHE A 21 21.02 3.42 -11.01
C PHE A 21 21.63 4.45 -11.98
N ARG A 22 20.82 5.40 -12.47
CA ARG A 22 21.30 6.45 -13.39
C ARG A 22 22.28 7.43 -12.78
N LYS A 23 22.38 7.51 -11.45
CA LYS A 23 23.47 8.25 -10.78
C LYS A 23 24.83 7.55 -10.91
N LEU A 24 24.84 6.25 -11.16
CA LEU A 24 26.03 5.40 -11.23
C LEU A 24 26.39 5.00 -12.66
N ASP A 25 25.39 4.79 -13.52
CA ASP A 25 25.57 4.38 -14.92
C ASP A 25 24.55 5.08 -15.84
N THR A 26 25.04 5.90 -16.75
CA THR A 26 24.25 6.70 -17.70
C THR A 26 24.08 6.04 -19.08
N THR A 27 24.72 4.89 -19.31
CA THR A 27 24.88 4.30 -20.65
C THR A 27 24.20 2.94 -20.83
N THR A 28 24.18 2.11 -19.79
CA THR A 28 23.53 0.79 -19.86
C THR A 28 22.06 0.95 -20.25
N PRO A 29 21.56 0.20 -21.23
CA PRO A 29 20.13 0.18 -21.56
C PRO A 29 19.28 -0.30 -20.36
N VAL A 30 18.25 0.47 -20.03
CA VAL A 30 17.28 0.16 -18.97
C VAL A 30 15.88 0.18 -19.57
N MET A 31 15.10 -0.86 -19.30
CA MET A 31 13.71 -0.98 -19.73
C MET A 31 12.81 -1.14 -18.50
N LEU A 32 11.77 -0.29 -18.38
CA LEU A 32 10.69 -0.45 -17.42
C LEU A 32 9.48 -1.04 -18.14
N ILE A 33 8.83 -2.02 -17.53
CA ILE A 33 7.58 -2.62 -18.02
C ILE A 33 6.53 -2.48 -16.93
N THR A 34 5.37 -1.91 -17.25
CA THR A 34 4.31 -1.67 -16.26
C THR A 34 2.93 -1.86 -16.87
N ALA A 35 1.99 -2.34 -16.04
CA ALA A 35 0.62 -2.60 -16.48
C ALA A 35 -0.25 -1.33 -16.57
N ASP A 36 0.19 -0.21 -15.98
CA ASP A 36 -0.47 1.10 -16.00
C ASP A 36 0.20 2.08 -16.98
N SER A 37 -0.16 3.37 -16.94
CA SER A 37 0.44 4.41 -17.78
C SER A 37 1.93 4.65 -17.51
N GLY A 38 2.44 4.23 -16.36
CA GLY A 38 3.79 4.53 -15.88
C GLY A 38 3.99 5.94 -15.35
N ASP A 39 2.92 6.72 -15.18
CA ASP A 39 3.01 8.05 -14.57
C ASP A 39 3.53 7.98 -13.13
N PHE A 40 4.37 8.93 -12.74
CA PHE A 40 4.92 8.98 -11.40
C PHE A 40 4.00 9.75 -10.46
N TYR A 41 3.50 9.06 -9.44
CA TYR A 41 2.70 9.62 -8.35
C TYR A 41 3.10 8.98 -7.01
N ALA A 42 2.88 9.71 -5.91
CA ALA A 42 3.08 9.18 -4.58
C ALA A 42 1.83 8.38 -4.16
N LYS A 43 1.84 7.06 -4.31
CA LYS A 43 0.71 6.20 -3.89
C LYS A 43 0.14 6.49 -2.48
N PRO A 44 0.94 6.85 -1.45
CA PRO A 44 0.37 7.28 -0.17
C PRO A 44 -0.58 8.49 -0.22
N SER A 45 -0.58 9.28 -1.30
CA SER A 45 -1.51 10.41 -1.47
C SER A 45 -2.91 10.00 -1.90
N LEU A 46 -3.14 8.74 -2.28
CA LEU A 46 -4.47 8.29 -2.70
C LEU A 46 -5.49 8.34 -1.54
N SER A 47 -5.03 8.18 -0.29
CA SER A 47 -5.86 8.16 0.92
C SER A 47 -5.95 9.50 1.66
N ASN A 48 -5.56 10.62 1.02
CA ASN A 48 -5.73 11.97 1.58
C ASN A 48 -6.09 13.04 0.53
N ALA A 49 -6.52 12.60 -0.65
CA ALA A 49 -6.76 13.46 -1.80
C ALA A 49 -8.13 14.15 -1.74
N LEU A 50 -9.14 13.48 -1.18
CA LEU A 50 -10.53 13.95 -1.22
C LEU A 50 -10.74 15.16 -0.30
N ALA A 51 -10.17 15.14 0.90
CA ALA A 51 -10.21 16.27 1.82
C ALA A 51 -9.46 17.50 1.27
N GLN A 52 -8.48 17.27 0.39
CA GLN A 52 -7.76 18.33 -0.33
C GLN A 52 -8.49 18.82 -1.59
N GLY A 53 -9.63 18.21 -1.96
CA GLY A 53 -10.35 18.51 -3.19
C GLY A 53 -9.56 18.19 -4.46
N ARG A 54 -8.61 17.25 -4.40
CA ARG A 54 -7.75 16.91 -5.53
C ARG A 54 -8.36 15.80 -6.38
N ALA A 55 -8.55 16.09 -7.66
CA ALA A 55 -8.90 15.11 -8.67
C ALA A 55 -7.71 14.15 -8.96
N PRO A 56 -7.97 12.94 -9.47
CA PRO A 56 -6.92 11.94 -9.73
C PRO A 56 -5.76 12.46 -10.59
N ALA A 57 -6.04 13.19 -11.67
CA ALA A 57 -5.02 13.76 -12.54
C ALA A 57 -4.05 14.71 -11.80
N GLN A 58 -4.52 15.39 -10.74
CA GLN A 58 -3.69 16.29 -9.94
C GLN A 58 -2.75 15.53 -8.99
N LEU A 59 -2.90 14.21 -8.82
CA LEU A 59 -2.01 13.38 -8.02
C LEU A 59 -0.75 12.95 -8.79
N VAL A 60 -0.79 13.02 -10.12
CA VAL A 60 0.38 12.79 -10.97
C VAL A 60 1.41 13.88 -10.72
N SER A 61 2.56 13.48 -10.20
CA SER A 61 3.68 14.39 -9.91
C SER A 61 4.56 14.60 -11.14
N THR A 62 4.74 13.57 -11.97
CA THR A 62 5.51 13.66 -13.21
C THR A 62 4.98 12.67 -14.23
N LEU A 63 4.71 13.15 -15.44
CA LEU A 63 4.25 12.31 -16.54
C LEU A 63 5.33 11.28 -16.95
N ALA A 64 4.89 10.10 -17.35
CA ALA A 64 5.75 9.01 -17.78
C ALA A 64 6.76 9.43 -18.86
N ALA A 65 6.32 10.21 -19.86
CA ALA A 65 7.17 10.71 -20.93
C ALA A 65 8.35 11.55 -20.40
N LYS A 66 8.10 12.39 -19.38
CA LYS A 66 9.14 13.21 -18.75
C LYS A 66 10.09 12.35 -17.90
N MET A 67 9.58 11.31 -17.24
CA MET A 67 10.43 10.34 -16.53
C MET A 67 11.37 9.60 -17.50
N VAL A 68 10.83 9.14 -18.63
CA VAL A 68 11.55 8.47 -19.72
C VAL A 68 12.69 9.33 -20.26
N GLU A 69 12.39 10.58 -20.61
CA GLU A 69 13.37 11.54 -21.12
C GLU A 69 14.48 11.80 -20.07
N THR A 70 14.08 12.11 -18.83
CA THR A 70 15.02 12.48 -17.76
C THR A 70 15.97 11.34 -17.38
N LEU A 71 15.46 10.10 -17.37
CA LEU A 71 16.22 8.93 -16.93
C LEU A 71 16.84 8.13 -18.07
N ASN A 72 16.61 8.50 -19.34
CA ASN A 72 17.06 7.77 -20.52
C ASN A 72 16.76 6.27 -20.41
N VAL A 73 15.48 5.94 -20.27
CA VAL A 73 14.98 4.55 -20.17
C VAL A 73 13.94 4.27 -21.25
N THR A 74 13.79 3.01 -21.64
CA THR A 74 12.65 2.58 -22.45
C THR A 74 11.49 2.22 -21.52
N LEU A 75 10.28 2.70 -21.80
CA LEU A 75 9.08 2.35 -21.05
C LEU A 75 8.11 1.57 -21.94
N LEU A 76 7.73 0.36 -21.50
CA LEU A 76 6.60 -0.39 -22.02
C LEU A 76 5.44 -0.23 -21.04
N ALA A 77 4.69 0.86 -21.20
CA ALA A 77 3.47 1.14 -20.46
C ALA A 77 2.32 0.23 -20.93
N ASN A 78 1.27 0.10 -20.11
CA ASN A 78 0.08 -0.72 -20.39
C ASN A 78 0.42 -2.14 -20.86
N THR A 79 1.49 -2.71 -20.32
CA THR A 79 2.06 -3.99 -20.73
C THR A 79 2.21 -4.90 -19.51
N ARG A 80 1.54 -6.06 -19.55
CA ARG A 80 1.65 -7.07 -18.51
C ARG A 80 2.77 -8.05 -18.84
N VAL A 81 3.62 -8.34 -17.87
CA VAL A 81 4.55 -9.47 -17.94
C VAL A 81 3.78 -10.74 -17.56
N GLU A 82 3.85 -11.74 -18.42
CA GLU A 82 3.07 -12.98 -18.32
C GLU A 82 3.92 -14.14 -17.79
N ALA A 83 5.21 -14.17 -18.13
CA ALA A 83 6.14 -15.21 -17.70
C ALA A 83 7.57 -14.68 -17.59
N ILE A 84 8.35 -15.31 -16.71
CA ILE A 84 9.81 -15.15 -16.61
C ILE A 84 10.44 -16.52 -16.75
N ASN A 85 11.49 -16.61 -17.57
CA ASN A 85 12.37 -17.77 -17.63
C ASN A 85 13.76 -17.40 -17.08
N PRO A 86 14.09 -17.80 -15.84
CA PRO A 86 15.40 -17.51 -15.25
C PRO A 86 16.58 -18.17 -15.96
N GLN A 87 16.37 -19.33 -16.61
CA GLN A 87 17.45 -20.10 -17.25
C GLN A 87 17.93 -19.42 -18.54
N THR A 88 16.98 -18.98 -19.37
CA THR A 88 17.27 -18.27 -20.63
C THR A 88 17.41 -16.76 -20.45
N ARG A 89 17.14 -16.25 -19.24
CA ARG A 89 17.07 -14.82 -18.91
C ARG A 89 16.15 -14.04 -19.85
N THR A 90 14.96 -14.60 -20.08
CA THR A 90 13.91 -13.98 -20.88
C THR A 90 12.64 -13.76 -20.06
N LEU A 91 11.82 -12.81 -20.51
CA LEU A 91 10.45 -12.64 -20.05
C LEU A 91 9.52 -12.49 -21.25
N THR A 92 8.27 -12.90 -21.07
CA THR A 92 7.22 -12.81 -22.07
C THR A 92 6.19 -11.78 -21.62
N THR A 93 5.76 -10.93 -22.54
CA THR A 93 4.68 -9.96 -22.33
C THR A 93 3.66 -10.08 -23.45
N SER A 94 2.53 -9.38 -23.29
CA SER A 94 1.54 -9.22 -24.35
C SER A 94 2.08 -8.54 -25.62
N GLN A 95 3.28 -7.95 -25.58
CA GLN A 95 3.93 -7.28 -26.71
C GLN A 95 5.16 -8.02 -27.25
N GLY A 96 5.52 -9.18 -26.69
CA GLY A 96 6.61 -10.03 -27.18
C GLY A 96 7.56 -10.52 -26.09
N GLU A 97 8.65 -11.14 -26.54
CA GLU A 97 9.70 -11.67 -25.66
C GLU A 97 10.88 -10.70 -25.56
N PHE A 98 11.42 -10.55 -24.34
CA PHE A 98 12.57 -9.69 -24.05
C PHE A 98 13.61 -10.43 -23.23
N SER A 99 14.87 -10.39 -23.67
CA SER A 99 16.01 -10.89 -22.90
C SER A 99 16.59 -9.81 -21.99
N TYR A 100 17.04 -10.18 -20.79
CA TYR A 100 17.64 -9.26 -19.82
C TYR A 100 19.04 -9.71 -19.39
N ARG A 101 19.87 -8.73 -18.99
CA ARG A 101 21.13 -9.02 -18.26
C ARG A 101 20.85 -9.22 -16.76
N GLN A 102 19.95 -8.42 -16.22
CA GLN A 102 19.50 -8.38 -14.83
C GLN A 102 18.01 -7.99 -14.83
N LEU A 103 17.24 -8.59 -13.93
CA LEU A 103 15.80 -8.38 -13.79
C LEU A 103 15.48 -7.88 -12.38
N VAL A 104 14.66 -6.84 -12.27
CA VAL A 104 14.17 -6.30 -10.99
C VAL A 104 12.65 -6.46 -10.91
N LEU A 105 12.19 -7.18 -9.89
CA LEU A 105 10.78 -7.35 -9.57
C LEU A 105 10.36 -6.26 -8.57
N ALA A 106 9.75 -5.21 -9.09
CA ALA A 106 9.14 -4.11 -8.33
C ALA A 106 7.59 -4.19 -8.44
N THR A 107 7.06 -5.41 -8.36
CA THR A 107 5.65 -5.76 -8.64
C THR A 107 4.66 -5.27 -7.58
N GLY A 108 5.16 -4.89 -6.40
CA GLY A 108 4.34 -4.34 -5.33
C GLY A 108 3.42 -5.38 -4.69
N ALA A 109 2.25 -4.93 -4.26
CA ALA A 109 1.26 -5.73 -3.54
C ALA A 109 -0.15 -5.54 -4.13
N GLN A 110 -1.03 -6.51 -3.90
CA GLN A 110 -2.43 -6.52 -4.32
C GLN A 110 -3.38 -6.43 -3.13
N PRO A 111 -4.58 -5.84 -3.28
CA PRO A 111 -5.64 -5.91 -2.28
C PRO A 111 -5.98 -7.34 -1.88
N ILE A 112 -6.14 -7.58 -0.58
CA ILE A 112 -6.71 -8.82 -0.08
C ILE A 112 -8.18 -8.85 -0.48
N ARG A 113 -8.56 -9.86 -1.28
CA ARG A 113 -9.95 -10.11 -1.66
C ARG A 113 -10.54 -11.16 -0.74
N VAL A 114 -11.71 -10.86 -0.18
CA VAL A 114 -12.52 -11.81 0.60
C VAL A 114 -13.79 -12.14 -0.19
N PRO A 115 -14.30 -13.38 -0.12
CA PRO A 115 -15.59 -13.69 -0.71
C PRO A 115 -16.71 -12.87 -0.06
N VAL A 116 -17.51 -12.21 -0.89
CA VAL A 116 -18.70 -11.45 -0.48
C VAL A 116 -19.86 -11.99 -1.31
N ALA A 117 -20.96 -12.36 -0.66
CA ALA A 117 -22.16 -12.85 -1.35
C ALA A 117 -23.05 -11.68 -1.82
N GLY A 118 -24.13 -12.00 -2.52
CA GLY A 118 -25.14 -11.04 -2.95
C GLY A 118 -25.01 -10.60 -4.42
N ASP A 119 -26.06 -9.99 -4.94
CA ASP A 119 -26.19 -9.63 -6.36
C ASP A 119 -25.37 -8.39 -6.78
N ALA A 120 -24.78 -7.69 -5.81
CA ALA A 120 -23.94 -6.50 -6.03
C ALA A 120 -22.54 -6.66 -5.42
N ALA A 121 -22.08 -7.89 -5.19
CA ALA A 121 -20.76 -8.18 -4.63
C ALA A 121 -19.60 -7.68 -5.53
N ASP A 122 -19.80 -7.64 -6.85
CA ASP A 122 -18.85 -7.11 -7.83
C ASP A 122 -18.70 -5.58 -7.76
N GLN A 123 -19.60 -4.89 -7.07
CA GLN A 123 -19.53 -3.44 -6.87
C GLN A 123 -18.58 -3.03 -5.73
N VAL A 124 -18.02 -3.98 -4.98
CA VAL A 124 -17.01 -3.71 -3.95
C VAL A 124 -15.67 -3.35 -4.60
N GLN A 125 -15.21 -2.12 -4.38
CA GLN A 125 -13.99 -1.58 -4.98
C GLN A 125 -12.82 -1.63 -4.00
N SER A 126 -11.59 -1.74 -4.51
CA SER A 126 -10.36 -1.52 -3.71
C SER A 126 -9.53 -0.45 -4.38
N ILE A 127 -8.77 0.32 -3.60
CA ILE A 127 -7.89 1.36 -4.13
C ILE A 127 -6.44 0.97 -3.85
N ASN A 128 -5.71 0.62 -4.92
CA ASN A 128 -4.30 0.24 -4.83
C ASN A 128 -3.43 0.87 -5.93
N SER A 129 -4.05 1.58 -6.86
CA SER A 129 -3.44 2.31 -7.96
C SER A 129 -4.16 3.64 -8.21
N LEU A 130 -3.55 4.50 -9.02
CA LEU A 130 -4.19 5.73 -9.49
C LEU A 130 -5.44 5.43 -10.33
N ASP A 131 -5.44 4.34 -11.10
CA ASP A 131 -6.60 3.92 -11.90
C ASP A 131 -7.76 3.51 -11.01
N ASP A 132 -7.49 2.73 -9.95
CA ASP A 132 -8.52 2.38 -8.96
C ASP A 132 -9.09 3.62 -8.29
N PHE A 133 -8.23 4.56 -7.89
CA PHE A 133 -8.66 5.81 -7.28
C PHE A 133 -9.48 6.65 -8.26
N SER A 134 -9.11 6.67 -9.54
CA SER A 134 -9.85 7.38 -10.59
C SER A 134 -11.25 6.81 -10.77
N ALA A 135 -11.38 5.47 -10.82
CA ALA A 135 -12.67 4.79 -10.89
C ALA A 135 -13.53 5.04 -9.65
N PHE A 136 -12.94 4.98 -8.44
CA PHE A 136 -13.63 5.29 -7.20
C PHE A 136 -14.09 6.75 -7.15
N HIS A 137 -13.21 7.69 -7.51
CA HIS A 137 -13.51 9.13 -7.55
C HIS A 137 -14.64 9.46 -8.53
N ALA A 138 -14.64 8.89 -9.74
CA ALA A 138 -15.71 9.06 -10.71
C ALA A 138 -17.05 8.55 -10.17
N ARG A 139 -17.07 7.35 -9.57
CA ARG A 139 -18.28 6.79 -8.94
C ARG A 139 -18.75 7.65 -7.77
N LEU A 140 -17.84 8.16 -6.95
CA LEU A 140 -18.14 8.96 -5.76
C LEU A 140 -18.74 10.33 -6.12
N THR A 141 -18.18 10.99 -7.13
CA THR A 141 -18.56 12.35 -7.54
C THR A 141 -19.66 12.41 -8.59
N GLY A 142 -19.95 11.29 -9.28
CA GLY A 142 -20.88 11.27 -10.41
C GLY A 142 -20.34 11.93 -11.67
N ALA A 143 -19.08 12.38 -11.67
CA ALA A 143 -18.39 12.83 -12.86
C ALA A 143 -18.16 11.62 -13.78
N GLY A 144 -18.86 11.60 -14.93
CA GLY A 144 -18.51 10.69 -16.01
C GLY A 144 -17.04 10.89 -16.43
N SER A 145 -16.46 9.90 -17.09
CA SER A 145 -15.12 9.98 -17.72
C SER A 145 -14.98 11.10 -18.75
N ASP A 146 -16.09 11.72 -19.15
CA ASP A 146 -16.18 12.63 -20.26
C ASP A 146 -16.31 14.04 -19.68
N GLY A 147 -15.17 14.72 -19.51
CA GLY A 147 -15.03 16.02 -18.84
C GLY A 147 -15.65 17.21 -19.57
N ASN A 148 -16.90 17.10 -20.06
CA ASN A 148 -17.56 18.14 -20.85
C ASN A 148 -19.01 18.46 -20.43
N SER A 149 -19.44 18.13 -19.21
CA SER A 149 -20.72 18.63 -18.69
C SER A 149 -20.50 19.91 -17.88
N ASN A 150 -20.62 21.07 -18.56
CA ASN A 150 -20.61 22.41 -17.94
C ASN A 150 -21.97 22.82 -17.32
N GLU A 151 -22.86 21.87 -17.02
CA GLU A 151 -24.08 22.19 -16.30
C GLU A 151 -23.82 22.32 -14.80
N PRO A 152 -24.29 23.40 -14.14
CA PRO A 152 -24.29 23.49 -12.69
C PRO A 152 -25.26 22.43 -12.14
N GLN A 153 -24.74 21.25 -11.82
CA GLN A 153 -25.50 20.28 -11.04
C GLN A 153 -25.74 20.88 -9.64
N ALA A 154 -27.00 20.88 -9.20
CA ALA A 154 -27.36 21.10 -7.81
C ALA A 154 -26.42 20.28 -6.91
N THR A 155 -25.99 20.82 -5.77
CA THR A 155 -25.00 20.20 -4.89
C THR A 155 -25.34 18.71 -4.69
N PRO A 156 -24.58 17.78 -5.32
CA PRO A 156 -25.00 16.39 -5.32
C PRO A 156 -24.98 15.89 -3.88
N HIS A 157 -26.02 15.16 -3.50
CA HIS A 157 -26.08 14.49 -2.21
C HIS A 157 -24.80 13.67 -2.01
N LYS A 158 -24.13 13.85 -0.86
CA LYS A 158 -22.86 13.19 -0.59
C LYS A 158 -23.12 11.70 -0.37
N LYS A 159 -22.55 10.89 -1.27
CA LYS A 159 -22.68 9.43 -1.24
C LYS A 159 -22.13 8.83 0.06
N HIS A 160 -22.89 7.93 0.67
CA HIS A 160 -22.47 7.18 1.85
C HIS A 160 -21.48 6.08 1.43
N VAL A 161 -20.28 6.11 2.03
CA VAL A 161 -19.23 5.12 1.81
C VAL A 161 -19.17 4.15 2.98
N LEU A 162 -19.31 2.85 2.70
CA LEU A 162 -18.96 1.79 3.64
C LEU A 162 -17.55 1.28 3.36
N ILE A 163 -16.70 1.25 4.38
CA ILE A 163 -15.32 0.77 4.31
C ILE A 163 -15.22 -0.58 5.01
N MET A 164 -14.69 -1.58 4.31
CA MET A 164 -14.31 -2.87 4.89
C MET A 164 -12.85 -2.79 5.33
N GLY A 165 -12.61 -2.92 6.64
CA GLY A 165 -11.28 -2.87 7.25
C GLY A 165 -11.02 -1.54 7.96
N ALA A 166 -10.64 -1.63 9.23
CA ALA A 166 -10.21 -0.54 10.10
C ALA A 166 -8.69 -0.58 10.35
N GLY A 167 -7.93 -1.15 9.41
CA GLY A 167 -6.46 -1.03 9.38
C GLY A 167 -6.01 0.37 8.97
N LEU A 168 -4.70 0.56 8.82
CA LEU A 168 -4.09 1.85 8.45
C LEU A 168 -4.78 2.52 7.26
N ILE A 169 -4.91 1.80 6.14
CA ILE A 169 -5.51 2.34 4.91
C ILE A 169 -6.99 2.70 5.12
N GLY A 170 -7.74 1.84 5.81
CA GLY A 170 -9.16 2.07 6.10
C GLY A 170 -9.39 3.30 6.98
N CYS A 171 -8.56 3.49 8.01
CA CYS A 171 -8.61 4.68 8.87
C CYS A 171 -8.22 5.97 8.13
N GLU A 172 -7.23 5.92 7.24
CA GLU A 172 -6.85 7.08 6.42
C GLU A 172 -8.00 7.47 5.48
N PHE A 173 -8.58 6.53 4.74
CA PHE A 173 -9.74 6.81 3.89
C PHE A 173 -10.96 7.27 4.70
N ALA A 174 -11.23 6.68 5.87
CA ALA A 174 -12.31 7.12 6.73
C ALA A 174 -12.14 8.59 7.13
N ASN A 175 -10.92 8.99 7.50
CA ASN A 175 -10.63 10.38 7.82
C ASN A 175 -10.76 11.30 6.58
N ASP A 176 -10.23 10.88 5.43
CA ASP A 176 -10.24 11.67 4.19
C ASP A 176 -11.67 11.91 3.69
N LEU A 177 -12.49 10.85 3.67
CA LEU A 177 -13.88 10.90 3.23
C LEU A 177 -14.76 11.74 4.15
N VAL A 178 -14.64 11.56 5.47
CA VAL A 178 -15.46 12.32 6.42
C VAL A 178 -15.09 13.80 6.41
N ALA A 179 -13.79 14.13 6.27
CA ALA A 179 -13.33 15.49 6.12
C ALA A 179 -13.78 16.14 4.80
N ALA A 180 -13.98 15.34 3.73
CA ALA A 180 -14.56 15.78 2.46
C ALA A 180 -16.11 15.83 2.47
N GLY A 181 -16.73 15.58 3.62
CA GLY A 181 -18.17 15.68 3.86
C GLY A 181 -18.99 14.46 3.43
N TYR A 182 -18.36 13.30 3.20
CA TYR A 182 -19.09 12.06 2.92
C TYR A 182 -19.52 11.36 4.22
N PRO A 183 -20.75 10.80 4.29
CA PRO A 183 -21.10 9.86 5.34
C PRO A 183 -20.22 8.61 5.25
N VAL A 184 -19.68 8.16 6.39
CA VAL A 184 -18.76 7.02 6.43
C VAL A 184 -19.18 6.00 7.47
N THR A 185 -19.25 4.74 7.05
CA THR A 185 -19.34 3.58 7.93
C THR A 185 -18.10 2.72 7.77
N VAL A 186 -17.51 2.23 8.86
CA VAL A 186 -16.37 1.30 8.81
C VAL A 186 -16.72 0.01 9.54
N VAL A 187 -16.43 -1.12 8.90
CA VAL A 187 -16.68 -2.46 9.41
C VAL A 187 -15.36 -3.20 9.57
N ASP A 188 -15.09 -3.77 10.74
CA ASP A 188 -13.88 -4.56 10.98
C ASP A 188 -14.12 -5.68 12.02
N PRO A 189 -13.52 -6.87 11.85
CA PRO A 189 -13.66 -7.96 12.81
C PRO A 189 -12.93 -7.71 14.14
N ALA A 190 -11.94 -6.82 14.18
CA ALA A 190 -11.25 -6.45 15.40
C ALA A 190 -12.15 -5.60 16.32
N THR A 191 -11.68 -5.36 17.54
CA THR A 191 -12.39 -4.61 18.57
C THR A 191 -12.21 -3.09 18.48
N GLY A 192 -11.31 -2.60 17.63
CA GLY A 192 -11.08 -1.17 17.40
C GLY A 192 -10.13 -0.91 16.23
N PRO A 193 -9.95 0.36 15.82
CA PRO A 193 -9.12 0.71 14.68
C PRO A 193 -7.65 0.38 14.93
N MET A 194 -6.98 -0.12 13.89
CA MET A 194 -5.55 -0.45 13.89
C MET A 194 -5.11 -1.30 15.08
N ALA A 195 -5.96 -2.21 15.56
CA ALA A 195 -5.71 -3.03 16.75
C ALA A 195 -4.43 -3.89 16.67
N ALA A 196 -3.98 -4.25 15.46
CA ALA A 196 -2.73 -4.98 15.25
C ALA A 196 -1.47 -4.09 15.30
N LEU A 197 -1.63 -2.77 15.29
CA LEU A 197 -0.54 -1.80 15.15
C LEU A 197 -0.41 -0.86 16.36
N LEU A 198 -1.53 -0.48 16.98
CA LEU A 198 -1.56 0.51 18.06
C LEU A 198 -1.81 -0.14 19.42
N PRO A 199 -1.29 0.46 20.52
CA PRO A 199 -1.77 0.16 21.86
C PRO A 199 -3.26 0.50 21.99
N LEU A 200 -3.95 -0.17 22.93
CA LEU A 200 -5.40 -0.09 23.09
C LEU A 200 -5.87 1.36 23.29
N GLU A 201 -5.21 2.11 24.16
CA GLU A 201 -5.58 3.49 24.47
C GLU A 201 -5.41 4.43 23.25
N ALA A 202 -4.40 4.18 22.39
CA ALA A 202 -4.24 4.96 21.16
C ALA A 202 -5.28 4.59 20.10
N ASN A 203 -5.66 3.32 20.02
CA ASN A 203 -6.82 2.85 19.23
C ASN A 203 -8.10 3.58 19.66
N GLU A 204 -8.37 3.64 20.97
CA GLU A 204 -9.58 4.28 21.51
C GLU A 204 -9.61 5.77 21.19
N GLN A 205 -8.48 6.47 21.36
CA GLN A 205 -8.35 7.88 20.97
C GLN A 205 -8.67 8.10 19.49
N LEU A 206 -8.18 7.23 18.60
CA LEU A 206 -8.46 7.35 17.17
C LEU A 206 -9.94 7.08 16.86
N ARG A 207 -10.52 6.05 17.48
CA ARG A 207 -11.94 5.70 17.34
C ARG A 207 -12.81 6.90 17.68
N GLU A 208 -12.54 7.55 18.81
CA GLU A 208 -13.28 8.72 19.29
C GLU A 208 -13.07 9.93 18.39
N ALA A 209 -11.83 10.22 17.99
CA ALA A 209 -11.52 11.34 17.11
C ALA A 209 -12.25 11.25 15.77
N LEU A 210 -12.29 10.06 15.15
CA LEU A 210 -13.01 9.85 13.89
C LEU A 210 -14.53 9.77 14.08
N ALA A 211 -15.01 9.19 15.17
CA ALA A 211 -16.44 9.19 15.49
C ALA A 211 -16.98 10.61 15.71
N ALA A 212 -16.20 11.48 16.34
CA ALA A 212 -16.54 12.90 16.53
C ALA A 212 -16.65 13.67 15.20
N LEU A 213 -16.00 13.20 14.13
CA LEU A 213 -16.15 13.74 12.78
C LEU A 213 -17.35 13.13 12.02
N GLY A 214 -17.98 12.08 12.54
CA GLY A 214 -19.15 11.42 11.92
C GLY A 214 -18.90 10.02 11.38
N VAL A 215 -17.74 9.40 11.63
CA VAL A 215 -17.51 8.00 11.26
C VAL A 215 -18.33 7.07 12.16
N THR A 216 -19.14 6.21 11.54
CA THR A 216 -19.87 5.14 12.24
C THR A 216 -19.07 3.84 12.21
N TRP A 217 -18.89 3.20 13.36
CA TRP A 217 -18.09 1.98 13.50
C TRP A 217 -18.96 0.74 13.73
N HIS A 218 -18.64 -0.36 13.05
CA HIS A 218 -19.13 -1.71 13.36
C HIS A 218 -17.95 -2.66 13.57
N PHE A 219 -17.52 -2.76 14.83
CA PHE A 219 -16.47 -3.70 15.26
C PHE A 219 -17.05 -5.09 15.56
N GLY A 220 -16.18 -6.11 15.56
CA GLY A 220 -16.58 -7.50 15.79
C GLY A 220 -17.47 -8.09 14.68
N ALA A 221 -17.48 -7.47 13.50
CA ALA A 221 -18.31 -7.90 12.38
C ALA A 221 -17.52 -7.86 11.06
N THR A 222 -17.93 -8.69 10.10
CA THR A 222 -17.45 -8.66 8.72
C THR A 222 -18.60 -8.42 7.76
N VAL A 223 -18.32 -7.90 6.55
CA VAL A 223 -19.32 -7.87 5.48
C VAL A 223 -19.56 -9.29 4.98
N LYS A 224 -20.82 -9.72 4.95
CA LYS A 224 -21.27 -11.05 4.51
C LYS A 224 -21.83 -11.01 3.09
N SER A 225 -22.67 -10.03 2.79
CA SER A 225 -23.20 -9.83 1.44
C SER A 225 -23.46 -8.37 1.11
N VAL A 226 -23.43 -8.04 -0.18
CA VAL A 226 -23.80 -6.74 -0.73
C VAL A 226 -24.87 -6.98 -1.78
N ASN A 227 -26.05 -6.43 -1.56
CA ASN A 227 -27.17 -6.52 -2.50
C ASN A 227 -27.62 -5.14 -2.94
N GLN A 228 -28.14 -5.03 -4.15
CA GLN A 228 -28.76 -3.81 -4.65
C GLN A 228 -30.23 -3.77 -4.25
N VAL A 229 -30.67 -2.66 -3.66
CA VAL A 229 -32.07 -2.45 -3.27
C VAL A 229 -32.58 -1.13 -3.85
N THR A 230 -33.81 -1.16 -4.37
CA THR A 230 -34.53 0.03 -4.81
C THR A 230 -35.55 0.38 -3.73
N GLY A 231 -35.47 1.60 -3.19
CA GLY A 231 -36.47 2.09 -2.25
C GLY A 231 -37.86 2.18 -2.89
N GLN A 232 -38.90 2.32 -2.07
CA GLN A 232 -40.20 2.80 -2.59
C GLN A 232 -40.14 4.32 -2.78
N PRO A 233 -40.76 4.87 -3.84
CA PRO A 233 -40.86 6.32 -4.00
C PRO A 233 -41.50 6.93 -2.75
N ALA A 234 -40.94 8.04 -2.25
CA ALA A 234 -41.62 8.81 -1.21
C ALA A 234 -42.98 9.29 -1.76
N ALA A 235 -44.02 9.35 -0.92
CA ALA A 235 -45.32 9.80 -1.34
C ALA A 235 -45.23 11.22 -1.94
N GLY A 236 -45.48 11.35 -3.25
CA GLY A 236 -45.38 12.62 -3.98
C GLY A 236 -44.12 12.82 -4.82
N ASP A 237 -43.15 11.88 -4.78
CA ASP A 237 -42.00 11.89 -5.68
C ASP A 237 -42.33 11.14 -6.99
N VAL A 238 -42.13 11.81 -8.12
CA VAL A 238 -42.38 11.25 -9.46
C VAL A 238 -41.16 10.53 -10.03
N HIS A 239 -40.01 10.61 -9.35
CA HIS A 239 -38.80 9.91 -9.76
C HIS A 239 -38.64 8.59 -9.00
N ALA A 240 -38.29 7.53 -9.73
CA ALA A 240 -37.89 6.27 -9.10
C ALA A 240 -36.62 6.52 -8.27
N PRO A 241 -36.56 6.09 -7.00
CA PRO A 241 -35.38 6.29 -6.18
C PRO A 241 -34.18 5.58 -6.81
N ALA A 242 -33.01 6.23 -6.75
CA ALA A 242 -31.78 5.61 -7.18
C ALA A 242 -31.54 4.32 -6.35
N PRO A 243 -31.08 3.23 -6.98
CA PRO A 243 -30.74 2.03 -6.24
C PRO A 243 -29.58 2.32 -5.29
N ILE A 244 -29.68 1.80 -4.07
CA ILE A 244 -28.62 1.84 -3.06
C ILE A 244 -28.11 0.43 -2.80
N LEU A 245 -26.95 0.32 -2.17
CA LEU A 245 -26.43 -0.95 -1.69
C LEU A 245 -26.93 -1.20 -0.27
N GLN A 246 -27.40 -2.41 -0.01
CA GLN A 246 -27.66 -2.93 1.32
C GLN A 246 -26.58 -3.96 1.68
N VAL A 247 -25.79 -3.63 2.68
CA VAL A 247 -24.66 -4.44 3.15
C VAL A 247 -25.09 -5.22 4.39
N GLU A 248 -25.15 -6.55 4.29
CA GLU A 248 -25.39 -7.44 5.43
C GLU A 248 -24.07 -7.73 6.14
N LEU A 249 -24.04 -7.48 7.44
CA LEU A 249 -22.91 -7.82 8.31
C LEU A 249 -23.08 -9.21 8.92
N SER A 250 -21.98 -9.82 9.34
CA SER A 250 -21.95 -11.17 9.95
C SER A 250 -22.77 -11.29 11.25
N ASN A 251 -23.09 -10.17 11.90
CA ASN A 251 -23.92 -10.11 13.08
C ASN A 251 -25.42 -9.86 12.77
N GLY A 252 -25.81 -9.86 11.49
CA GLY A 252 -27.19 -9.65 11.03
C GLY A 252 -27.59 -8.19 10.85
N HIS A 253 -26.72 -7.22 11.15
CA HIS A 253 -26.99 -5.81 10.90
C HIS A 253 -27.00 -5.52 9.39
N LEU A 254 -27.95 -4.68 8.94
CA LEU A 254 -28.04 -4.21 7.56
C LEU A 254 -27.62 -2.73 7.51
N ALA A 255 -26.53 -2.43 6.81
CA ALA A 255 -26.02 -1.08 6.63
C ALA A 255 -26.29 -0.60 5.18
N PRO A 256 -27.02 0.52 4.98
CA PRO A 256 -27.11 1.12 3.66
C PRO A 256 -25.78 1.78 3.27
N ALA A 257 -25.49 1.80 1.97
CA ALA A 257 -24.36 2.53 1.40
C ALA A 257 -24.62 2.84 -0.09
N ASP A 258 -23.96 3.87 -0.62
CA ASP A 258 -23.94 4.14 -2.06
C ASP A 258 -22.73 3.48 -2.74
N THR A 259 -21.67 3.22 -1.99
CA THR A 259 -20.46 2.54 -2.47
C THR A 259 -19.76 1.80 -1.33
N VAL A 260 -19.06 0.72 -1.67
CA VAL A 260 -18.30 -0.10 -0.72
C VAL A 260 -16.82 -0.11 -1.13
N LEU A 261 -15.96 0.32 -0.20
CA LEU A 261 -14.51 0.33 -0.34
C LEU A 261 -13.89 -0.79 0.52
N SER A 262 -13.25 -1.76 -0.11
CA SER A 262 -12.43 -2.77 0.55
C SER A 262 -11.00 -2.26 0.78
N ALA A 263 -10.69 -2.06 2.06
CA ALA A 263 -9.39 -1.66 2.62
C ALA A 263 -8.87 -2.67 3.66
N ILE A 264 -9.22 -3.96 3.50
CA ILE A 264 -8.92 -5.05 4.44
C ILE A 264 -7.42 -5.27 4.65
N GLY A 265 -6.63 -5.05 3.59
CA GLY A 265 -5.18 -5.17 3.64
C GLY A 265 -4.58 -5.42 2.27
N LEU A 266 -3.25 -5.51 2.23
CA LEU A 266 -2.48 -5.81 1.03
C LEU A 266 -1.68 -7.10 1.21
N ARG A 267 -1.41 -7.80 0.12
CA ARG A 267 -0.52 -8.95 0.05
C ARG A 267 0.48 -8.77 -1.08
N ALA A 268 1.75 -9.09 -0.86
CA ALA A 268 2.77 -9.05 -1.90
C ALA A 268 2.33 -9.80 -3.17
N ASP A 269 2.62 -9.24 -4.34
CA ASP A 269 2.33 -9.86 -5.62
C ASP A 269 3.44 -10.84 -6.01
N THR A 270 3.24 -12.10 -5.63
CA THR A 270 4.20 -13.21 -5.81
C THR A 270 3.87 -14.09 -7.01
N ALA A 271 2.77 -13.86 -7.72
CA ALA A 271 2.26 -14.78 -8.74
C ALA A 271 3.29 -15.04 -9.85
N LEU A 272 3.87 -13.96 -10.39
CA LEU A 272 4.88 -14.05 -11.45
C LEU A 272 6.16 -14.74 -10.97
N ALA A 273 6.59 -14.46 -9.74
CA ALA A 273 7.79 -15.03 -9.14
C ALA A 273 7.63 -16.53 -8.86
N LEU A 274 6.48 -16.94 -8.30
CA LEU A 274 6.14 -18.35 -8.07
C LEU A 274 6.10 -19.14 -9.38
N ALA A 275 5.45 -18.58 -10.41
CA ALA A 275 5.39 -19.21 -11.73
C ALA A 275 6.78 -19.37 -12.38
N ALA A 276 7.71 -18.46 -12.07
CA ALA A 276 9.11 -18.52 -12.51
C ALA A 276 10.00 -19.44 -11.66
N GLY A 277 9.44 -20.11 -10.63
CA GLY A 277 10.17 -21.00 -9.73
C GLY A 277 11.03 -20.29 -8.68
N LEU A 278 10.74 -19.02 -8.37
CA LEU A 278 11.44 -18.26 -7.33
C LEU A 278 10.88 -18.59 -5.94
N ALA A 279 11.76 -18.59 -4.94
CA ALA A 279 11.37 -18.77 -3.54
C ALA A 279 10.46 -17.61 -3.08
N CYS A 280 9.24 -17.94 -2.68
CA CYS A 280 8.27 -17.01 -2.13
C CYS A 280 7.65 -17.58 -0.85
N GLU A 281 7.36 -16.70 0.11
CA GLU A 281 6.52 -17.02 1.27
C GLU A 281 5.37 -16.01 1.34
N ARG A 282 5.44 -15.03 2.26
CA ARG A 282 4.49 -13.91 2.28
C ARG A 282 4.80 -12.92 1.17
N GLY A 283 6.06 -12.86 0.72
CA GLY A 283 6.55 -12.10 -0.44
C GLY A 283 7.68 -12.83 -1.16
N ILE A 284 8.26 -12.20 -2.18
CA ILE A 284 9.42 -12.73 -2.92
C ILE A 284 10.64 -12.69 -2.02
N VAL A 285 11.21 -13.84 -1.67
CA VAL A 285 12.32 -13.91 -0.69
C VAL A 285 13.61 -13.40 -1.32
N VAL A 286 14.27 -12.46 -0.64
CA VAL A 286 15.55 -11.89 -1.08
C VAL A 286 16.62 -11.90 0.02
N ASP A 287 17.88 -12.02 -0.40
CA ASP A 287 19.05 -11.83 0.48
C ASP A 287 19.35 -10.34 0.74
N VAL A 288 20.35 -10.06 1.59
CA VAL A 288 20.75 -8.69 1.98
C VAL A 288 21.16 -7.79 0.81
N THR A 289 21.51 -8.37 -0.35
CA THR A 289 21.81 -7.62 -1.60
C THR A 289 20.60 -7.49 -2.52
N LEU A 290 19.43 -7.93 -2.04
CA LEU A 290 18.14 -7.95 -2.73
C LEU A 290 18.02 -9.00 -3.84
N GLN A 291 18.95 -9.95 -3.91
CA GLN A 291 18.89 -11.02 -4.90
C GLN A 291 17.89 -12.09 -4.46
N THR A 292 17.10 -12.57 -5.41
CA THR A 292 16.15 -13.69 -5.21
C THR A 292 16.91 -15.03 -5.18
N SER A 293 16.16 -16.15 -5.09
CA SER A 293 16.74 -17.50 -5.24
C SER A 293 17.33 -17.79 -6.62
N ALA A 294 17.10 -16.94 -7.62
CA ALA A 294 17.70 -17.05 -8.94
C ALA A 294 18.74 -15.94 -9.17
N PRO A 295 19.92 -16.27 -9.73
CA PRO A 295 20.95 -15.26 -10.00
C PRO A 295 20.45 -14.25 -11.04
N HIS A 296 20.90 -13.00 -10.90
CA HIS A 296 20.53 -11.87 -11.76
C HIS A 296 19.05 -11.44 -11.69
N ILE A 297 18.25 -12.02 -10.79
CA ILE A 297 16.89 -11.58 -10.51
C ILE A 297 16.84 -11.03 -9.09
N TYR A 298 16.37 -9.80 -8.96
CA TYR A 298 16.28 -9.04 -7.71
C TYR A 298 14.83 -8.66 -7.43
N ALA A 299 14.49 -8.36 -6.18
CA ALA A 299 13.17 -7.83 -5.83
C ALA A 299 13.25 -6.77 -4.73
N LEU A 300 12.36 -5.78 -4.76
CA LEU A 300 12.26 -4.76 -3.74
C LEU A 300 10.84 -4.20 -3.58
N GLY A 301 10.61 -3.50 -2.47
CA GLY A 301 9.35 -2.85 -2.15
C GLY A 301 8.31 -3.84 -1.63
N ASP A 302 7.02 -3.49 -1.77
CA ASP A 302 5.92 -4.23 -1.13
C ASP A 302 5.82 -5.70 -1.60
N GLY A 303 6.41 -6.04 -2.74
CA GLY A 303 6.46 -7.41 -3.27
C GLY A 303 7.55 -8.28 -2.65
N ALA A 304 8.54 -7.67 -1.99
CA ALA A 304 9.71 -8.36 -1.45
C ALA A 304 9.53 -8.75 0.03
N GLN A 305 10.08 -9.91 0.37
CA GLN A 305 10.28 -10.38 1.73
C GLN A 305 11.78 -10.38 2.04
N TYR A 306 12.18 -9.49 2.94
CA TYR A 306 13.56 -9.31 3.36
C TYR A 306 13.89 -10.33 4.44
N ALA A 307 14.86 -11.23 4.19
CA ALA A 307 15.28 -12.29 5.10
C ALA A 307 15.89 -11.77 6.43
N LYS A 308 16.38 -12.66 7.30
CA LYS A 308 17.14 -12.26 8.51
C LYS A 308 18.49 -11.65 8.10
N GLY A 309 18.95 -10.61 8.80
CA GLY A 309 20.24 -9.92 8.57
C GLY A 309 20.16 -8.46 8.07
N PHE A 310 18.98 -7.98 7.66
CA PHE A 310 18.77 -6.59 7.24
C PHE A 310 18.68 -5.57 8.40
N TRP A 311 18.56 -6.07 9.62
CA TRP A 311 18.43 -5.34 10.87
C TRP A 311 19.70 -5.64 11.64
N GLY A 312 20.40 -4.63 12.16
CA GLY A 312 21.79 -4.69 12.67
C GLY A 312 22.14 -5.66 13.81
N GLU A 313 21.45 -6.79 13.95
CA GLU A 313 21.92 -7.96 14.70
C GLU A 313 23.19 -8.48 14.04
N GLY A 314 24.33 -8.28 14.72
CA GLY A 314 25.68 -8.59 14.23
C GLY A 314 25.98 -10.08 14.00
N GLY A 315 25.34 -10.67 13.00
CA GLY A 315 25.71 -11.96 12.41
C GLY A 315 26.26 -11.74 11.01
N SER A 316 27.56 -11.93 10.83
CA SER A 316 28.22 -12.07 9.53
C SER A 316 27.37 -12.95 8.61
N ALA A 317 26.79 -12.38 7.56
CA ALA A 317 26.13 -13.13 6.49
C ALA A 317 27.21 -13.74 5.56
N SER A 318 28.10 -14.56 6.11
CA SER A 318 29.08 -15.31 5.34
C SER A 318 28.62 -16.75 5.17
N THR A 319 27.69 -16.99 4.24
CA THR A 319 27.68 -18.23 3.46
C THR A 319 26.87 -18.00 2.19
N ALA A 320 27.53 -18.17 1.04
CA ALA A 320 26.87 -18.40 -0.23
C ALA A 320 25.97 -19.63 -0.11
N GLY A 321 24.68 -19.39 0.14
CA GLY A 321 23.67 -20.42 0.38
C GLY A 321 22.29 -19.79 0.20
N THR A 322 21.30 -20.61 -0.12
CA THR A 322 19.90 -20.19 -0.30
C THR A 322 19.47 -19.32 0.89
N PRO A 323 18.90 -18.11 0.67
CA PRO A 323 18.47 -17.24 1.75
C PRO A 323 17.61 -18.03 2.75
N SER A 324 17.93 -17.94 4.04
CA SER A 324 17.10 -18.58 5.08
C SER A 324 15.69 -18.03 5.00
N VAL A 325 14.73 -18.90 4.70
CA VAL A 325 13.32 -18.59 4.50
C VAL A 325 12.65 -18.15 5.82
N SER A 326 13.13 -18.66 6.96
CA SER A 326 12.52 -18.39 8.27
C SER A 326 12.81 -16.98 8.83
N GLY A 327 11.74 -16.24 9.14
CA GLY A 327 11.77 -14.97 9.89
C GLY A 327 11.95 -13.70 9.06
N GLY A 328 11.73 -13.78 7.74
CA GLY A 328 11.71 -12.59 6.87
C GLY A 328 10.50 -11.67 7.11
N ARG A 329 10.66 -10.39 6.77
CA ARG A 329 9.63 -9.34 6.93
C ARG A 329 9.27 -8.71 5.59
N ILE A 330 7.98 -8.37 5.44
CA ILE A 330 7.52 -7.46 4.40
C ILE A 330 7.45 -6.07 5.04
N LEU A 331 7.91 -5.06 4.32
CA LEU A 331 7.93 -3.68 4.78
C LEU A 331 7.20 -2.80 3.75
N PRO A 332 5.85 -2.80 3.76
CA PRO A 332 5.05 -2.16 2.71
C PRO A 332 4.97 -0.64 2.93
N TYR A 333 6.14 0.02 2.97
CA TYR A 333 6.30 1.44 3.28
C TYR A 333 7.35 2.09 2.37
N VAL A 334 7.27 3.41 2.27
CA VAL A 334 8.14 4.22 1.39
C VAL A 334 9.63 4.15 1.81
N MET A 335 9.93 4.28 3.10
CA MET A 335 11.32 4.33 3.57
C MET A 335 12.13 3.06 3.22
N PRO A 336 11.62 1.83 3.45
CA PRO A 336 12.26 0.60 2.97
C PRO A 336 12.55 0.59 1.48
N ILE A 337 11.60 1.07 0.65
CA ILE A 337 11.78 1.16 -0.81
C ILE A 337 12.98 2.03 -1.15
N MET A 338 13.11 3.20 -0.51
CA MET A 338 14.20 4.14 -0.78
C MET A 338 15.57 3.54 -0.41
N SER A 339 15.68 2.92 0.76
CA SER A 339 16.92 2.24 1.19
C SER A 339 17.28 1.08 0.27
N ALA A 340 16.31 0.24 -0.07
CA ALA A 340 16.51 -0.91 -0.94
C ALA A 340 16.94 -0.50 -2.35
N ALA A 341 16.27 0.49 -2.96
CA ALA A 341 16.59 0.95 -4.31
C ALA A 341 17.99 1.58 -4.41
N ASN A 342 18.43 2.30 -3.37
CA ASN A 342 19.76 2.90 -3.35
C ASN A 342 20.87 1.84 -3.32
N ALA A 343 20.75 0.82 -2.47
CA ALA A 343 21.71 -0.29 -2.45
C ALA A 343 21.63 -1.14 -3.73
N LEU A 344 20.41 -1.44 -4.21
CA LEU A 344 20.22 -2.22 -5.43
C LEU A 344 20.88 -1.56 -6.63
N ALA A 345 20.81 -0.24 -6.75
CA ALA A 345 21.46 0.50 -7.82
C ALA A 345 22.97 0.22 -7.90
N ALA A 346 23.66 0.17 -6.75
CA ALA A 346 25.08 -0.17 -6.69
C ALA A 346 25.33 -1.63 -7.11
N THR A 347 24.50 -2.57 -6.64
CA THR A 347 24.56 -3.98 -7.06
C THR A 347 24.35 -4.14 -8.57
N LEU A 348 23.38 -3.42 -9.15
CA LEU A 348 23.10 -3.40 -10.59
C LEU A 348 24.24 -2.77 -11.42
N ALA A 349 25.00 -1.86 -10.83
CA ALA A 349 26.18 -1.23 -11.41
C ALA A 349 27.48 -2.06 -11.24
N GLY A 350 27.41 -3.21 -10.57
CA GLY A 350 28.55 -4.13 -10.41
C GLY A 350 29.23 -4.10 -9.05
N THR A 351 28.69 -3.37 -8.07
CA THR A 351 29.18 -3.33 -6.69
C THR A 351 28.14 -3.95 -5.75
N PRO A 352 28.21 -5.26 -5.44
CA PRO A 352 27.28 -5.90 -4.51
C PRO A 352 27.22 -5.13 -3.20
N THR A 353 26.03 -4.65 -2.85
CA THR A 353 25.81 -3.76 -1.70
C THR A 353 24.70 -4.30 -0.83
N GLU A 354 24.98 -4.47 0.45
CA GLU A 354 24.01 -4.92 1.44
C GLU A 354 23.08 -3.78 1.84
N VAL A 355 21.80 -4.11 2.04
CA VAL A 355 20.80 -3.19 2.59
C VAL A 355 20.80 -3.32 4.09
N VAL A 356 20.98 -2.19 4.77
CA VAL A 356 20.73 -2.06 6.21
C VAL A 356 19.54 -1.15 6.40
N PHE A 357 18.46 -1.70 6.97
CA PHE A 357 17.28 -0.92 7.27
C PHE A 357 17.42 -0.24 8.64
N PRO A 358 17.39 1.10 8.71
CA PRO A 358 17.33 1.79 9.99
C PRO A 358 15.96 1.56 10.65
N LEU A 359 15.79 2.04 11.88
CA LEU A 359 14.44 2.20 12.43
C LEU A 359 13.66 3.17 11.53
N MET A 360 12.50 2.71 11.03
CA MET A 360 11.66 3.48 10.10
C MET A 360 10.25 3.62 10.67
N PRO A 361 10.02 4.59 11.57
CA PRO A 361 8.68 4.88 12.07
C PRO A 361 7.74 5.25 10.93
N VAL A 362 6.52 4.74 10.99
CA VAL A 362 5.45 4.96 10.01
C VAL A 362 4.56 6.11 10.50
N ALA A 363 4.42 7.14 9.68
CA ALA A 363 3.45 8.21 9.90
C ALA A 363 2.13 7.84 9.24
N ILE A 364 1.04 7.90 9.99
CA ILE A 364 -0.31 7.54 9.55
C ILE A 364 -1.10 8.84 9.33
N LYS A 365 -1.72 8.97 8.15
CA LYS A 365 -2.36 10.23 7.72
C LYS A 365 -3.80 10.31 8.20
N THR A 366 -3.98 10.41 9.52
CA THR A 366 -5.27 10.67 10.16
C THR A 366 -5.27 12.06 10.80
N PRO A 367 -5.49 13.17 10.08
CA PRO A 367 -5.49 14.52 10.67
C PRO A 367 -6.37 14.72 11.91
N ALA A 368 -7.45 13.92 12.07
CA ALA A 368 -8.28 13.93 13.27
C ALA A 368 -7.48 13.55 14.54
N LEU A 369 -6.52 12.64 14.39
CA LEU A 369 -5.54 12.27 15.39
C LEU A 369 -4.26 11.82 14.67
N PRO A 370 -3.28 12.72 14.45
CA PRO A 370 -2.03 12.36 13.80
C PRO A 370 -1.33 11.25 14.60
N ILE A 371 -0.83 10.21 13.92
CA ILE A 371 -0.17 9.07 14.56
C ILE A 371 1.20 8.81 13.92
N VAL A 372 2.20 8.51 14.75
CA VAL A 372 3.49 7.96 14.32
C VAL A 372 3.79 6.70 15.12
N VAL A 373 4.11 5.60 14.46
CA VAL A 373 4.35 4.31 15.11
C VAL A 373 5.63 3.65 14.61
N ALA A 374 6.43 3.16 15.54
CA ALA A 374 7.49 2.21 15.28
C ALA A 374 7.12 0.91 16.00
N ALA A 375 6.52 -0.03 15.26
CA ALA A 375 6.08 -1.30 15.84
C ALA A 375 7.29 -2.18 16.21
N PRO A 376 7.24 -2.92 17.32
CA PRO A 376 8.26 -3.91 17.64
C PRO A 376 8.29 -5.00 16.58
N ALA A 377 9.40 -5.74 16.53
CA ALA A 377 9.50 -6.91 15.67
C ALA A 377 8.38 -7.92 15.97
N PRO A 378 7.74 -8.55 14.95
CA PRO A 378 6.74 -9.57 15.18
C PRO A 378 7.26 -10.69 16.09
N GLY A 379 6.50 -11.04 17.13
CA GLY A 379 6.89 -12.06 18.12
C GLY A 379 7.79 -11.56 19.25
N THR A 380 8.14 -10.26 19.30
CA THR A 380 8.84 -9.69 20.45
C THR A 380 7.96 -9.80 21.70
N ALA A 381 8.46 -10.48 22.73
CA ALA A 381 7.79 -10.54 24.02
C ALA A 381 7.93 -9.18 24.75
N GLY A 382 6.82 -8.64 25.23
CA GLY A 382 6.79 -7.35 25.89
C GLY A 382 5.38 -6.79 25.98
N GLY A 383 5.28 -5.53 26.41
CA GLY A 383 4.02 -4.83 26.57
C GLY A 383 4.13 -3.36 26.20
N TRP A 384 2.99 -2.75 25.89
CA TRP A 384 2.89 -1.31 25.71
C TRP A 384 2.73 -0.63 27.08
N HIS A 385 3.51 0.42 27.31
CA HIS A 385 3.47 1.25 28.51
C HIS A 385 3.22 2.70 28.11
N SER A 386 2.19 3.31 28.70
CA SER A 386 1.94 4.75 28.57
C SER A 386 2.95 5.49 29.45
N GLU A 387 3.75 6.36 28.84
CA GLU A 387 4.68 7.24 29.56
C GLU A 387 3.97 8.54 29.95
N GLU A 388 3.17 9.06 29.01
CA GLU A 388 2.36 10.27 29.17
C GLU A 388 1.26 10.28 28.09
N PRO A 389 0.23 11.14 28.20
CA PRO A 389 -0.83 11.21 27.21
C PRO A 389 -0.28 11.41 25.78
N GLY A 390 -0.59 10.44 24.91
CA GLY A 390 -0.17 10.46 23.52
C GLY A 390 1.21 9.84 23.24
N LEU A 391 1.89 9.27 24.24
CA LEU A 391 3.18 8.61 24.08
C LEU A 391 3.19 7.25 24.78
N TRP A 392 3.41 6.20 24.00
CA TRP A 392 3.60 4.83 24.49
C TRP A 392 4.91 4.25 24.00
N GLN A 393 5.54 3.43 24.85
CA GLN A 393 6.69 2.62 24.48
C GLN A 393 6.36 1.14 24.59
N PHE A 394 6.86 0.34 23.65
CA PHE A 394 6.82 -1.11 23.79
C PHE A 394 8.10 -1.55 24.52
N ILE A 395 7.95 -2.10 25.71
CA ILE A 395 9.07 -2.53 26.57
C ILE A 395 9.13 -4.06 26.60
N ASP A 396 10.31 -4.61 26.33
CA ASP A 396 10.54 -6.06 26.41
C ASP A 396 10.88 -6.54 27.82
N ALA A 397 11.07 -7.86 27.97
CA ALA A 397 11.41 -8.48 29.25
C ALA A 397 12.76 -8.02 29.84
N GLN A 398 13.63 -7.38 29.05
CA GLN A 398 14.92 -6.82 29.47
C GLN A 398 14.82 -5.31 29.77
N ALA A 399 13.59 -4.79 29.89
CA ALA A 399 13.30 -3.38 30.11
C ALA A 399 13.85 -2.46 29.00
N GLN A 400 14.01 -2.98 27.78
CA GLN A 400 14.44 -2.19 26.62
C GLN A 400 13.25 -1.76 25.78
N ALA A 401 13.30 -0.52 25.28
CA ALA A 401 12.30 -0.05 24.34
C ALA A 401 12.54 -0.68 22.96
N ARG A 402 11.55 -1.42 22.45
CA ARG A 402 11.58 -2.08 21.13
C ARG A 402 10.65 -1.42 20.11
N GLY A 403 9.89 -0.42 20.54
CA GLY A 403 8.96 0.32 19.69
C GLY A 403 8.33 1.49 20.42
N PHE A 404 7.62 2.35 19.69
CA PHE A 404 6.87 3.46 20.27
C PHE A 404 5.63 3.78 19.43
N THR A 405 4.64 4.43 20.07
CA THR A 405 3.48 5.05 19.40
C THR A 405 3.34 6.48 19.91
N LEU A 406 3.15 7.42 18.98
CA LEU A 406 2.92 8.83 19.24
C LEU A 406 1.58 9.22 18.64
N THR A 407 0.77 9.96 19.39
CA THR A 407 -0.48 10.55 18.88
C THR A 407 -0.52 12.06 19.12
N GLY A 408 -1.26 12.78 18.28
CA GLY A 408 -1.51 14.21 18.41
C GLY A 408 -0.23 15.04 18.56
N GLN A 409 -0.16 15.80 19.66
CA GLN A 409 0.95 16.74 19.95
C GLN A 409 2.28 16.05 20.21
N GLN A 410 2.31 14.74 20.45
CA GLN A 410 3.55 13.99 20.68
C GLN A 410 4.24 13.58 19.37
N THR A 411 3.52 13.58 18.24
CA THR A 411 4.07 13.13 16.94
C THR A 411 5.36 13.83 16.47
N PRO A 412 5.62 15.12 16.75
CA PRO A 412 6.90 15.76 16.41
C PRO A 412 8.11 15.13 17.11
N ARG A 413 7.92 14.42 18.22
CA ARG A 413 8.99 13.77 19.01
C ARG A 413 9.49 12.45 18.40
N ARG A 414 9.08 12.11 17.17
CA ARG A 414 9.51 10.89 16.47
C ARG A 414 11.02 10.66 16.49
N ALA A 415 11.83 11.71 16.32
CA ALA A 415 13.29 11.59 16.25
C ALA A 415 13.92 11.38 17.63
N GLU A 416 13.31 11.94 18.67
CA GLU A 416 13.69 11.72 20.06
C GLU A 416 13.39 10.26 20.46
N GLN A 417 12.17 9.79 20.20
CA GLN A 417 11.76 8.43 20.57
C GLN A 417 12.47 7.35 19.74
N ALA A 418 12.78 7.63 18.48
CA ALA A 418 13.57 6.72 17.64
C ALA A 418 14.96 6.41 18.23
N LYS A 419 15.59 7.36 18.94
CA LYS A 419 16.90 7.13 19.60
C LYS A 419 16.81 6.23 20.82
N ARG A 420 15.63 6.06 21.40
CA ARG A 420 15.40 5.19 22.57
C ARG A 420 15.16 3.74 22.17
N VAL A 421 14.79 3.48 20.91
CA VAL A 421 14.48 2.13 20.43
C VAL A 421 15.76 1.36 20.12
N ILE A 422 15.88 0.18 20.72
CA ILE A 422 16.92 -0.79 20.40
C ILE A 422 16.34 -1.76 19.37
N VAL A 423 16.90 -1.76 18.16
CA VAL A 423 16.49 -2.61 17.04
C VAL A 423 17.01 -4.02 17.20
#